data_AF-A0A956E420-F1
#
_entry.id   AF-A0A956E420-F1
#
_cell.length_a   1.000
_cell.length_b   1.000
_cell.length_c   1.000
_cell.angle_alpha   90.00
_cell.angle_beta   90.00
_cell.angle_gamma   90.00
#
_symmetry.space_group_name_H-M   'P 1'
#
loop_
_entity.id
_entity.type
_entity.pdbx_description
1 polymer ?
#
loop_
_entity_poly.entity_id
_entity_poly.type
_entity_poly.pdbx_seq_one_letter_code
_entity_poly.pdbx_strand_id
1 'polypeptide(L)'
;MLLIGSRAIVIHFPEFRPPQDWDLIGTEAEIAQLVERLPLVSMKSGGAKYVFRYRNVYVEVANASRSEYWARVQRQFSTQPLLEEPVLGEMRLAPAAYLLLTKQCGLVYDIVHWHKNLADLYFLRDRIGSIPEEIAELLPLALGDSERMFLPGHSRRAKRRACGPGARLRWPTLHSDLHALVRIGDKALAETSEAWEAFPALRGRDRQRAMERLLAEEAMVLAAEDYRERAAPTDFEREQEFVIGAMRRLATGGLPIGWRYFCVNHFREILALIPEGFLARLGDLVDGRKAFPHGVEVGERCETPHDAQLHPPATGALRLPHVVGGAGCSERRMESAGACSPLPD
;
A
#
# COMPACT_ATOMS: atom_id res chain seq x y z
N MET A 1 -18.05 -17.37 -14.09
CA MET A 1 -16.97 -16.36 -13.89
C MET A 1 -16.77 -16.10 -12.40
N LEU A 2 -15.82 -15.27 -11.97
CA LEU A 2 -15.68 -14.79 -10.58
C LEU A 2 -15.88 -13.28 -10.52
N LEU A 3 -16.80 -12.81 -9.67
CA LEU A 3 -17.06 -11.40 -9.39
C LEU A 3 -16.11 -10.89 -8.29
N ILE A 4 -15.36 -9.85 -8.61
CA ILE A 4 -14.43 -9.16 -7.71
C ILE A 4 -14.76 -7.65 -7.63
N GLY A 5 -13.87 -6.87 -7.03
CA GLY A 5 -13.93 -5.41 -7.05
C GLY A 5 -15.09 -4.82 -6.23
N SER A 6 -15.42 -3.55 -6.53
CA SER A 6 -16.37 -2.77 -5.72
C SER A 6 -17.76 -3.40 -5.63
N ARG A 7 -18.18 -4.10 -6.69
CA ARG A 7 -19.51 -4.72 -6.75
C ARG A 7 -19.60 -5.99 -5.92
N ALA A 8 -18.53 -6.78 -5.86
CA ALA A 8 -18.41 -7.87 -4.89
C ALA A 8 -18.47 -7.34 -3.45
N ILE A 9 -17.82 -6.20 -3.18
CA ILE A 9 -17.83 -5.58 -1.83
C ILE A 9 -19.26 -5.21 -1.42
N VAL A 10 -20.05 -4.58 -2.28
CA VAL A 10 -21.45 -4.22 -1.96
C VAL A 10 -22.32 -5.43 -1.61
N ILE A 11 -22.08 -6.57 -2.24
CA ILE A 11 -22.86 -7.78 -1.96
C ILE A 11 -22.56 -8.32 -0.55
N HIS A 12 -21.30 -8.23 -0.11
CA HIS A 12 -20.93 -8.56 1.28
C HIS A 12 -21.36 -7.49 2.28
N PHE A 13 -21.30 -6.22 1.88
CA PHE A 13 -21.51 -5.05 2.74
C PHE A 13 -22.39 -4.02 2.02
N PRO A 14 -23.73 -4.10 2.17
CA PRO A 14 -24.67 -3.24 1.44
C PRO A 14 -24.51 -1.74 1.66
N GLU A 15 -23.87 -1.33 2.76
CA GLU A 15 -23.56 0.06 3.09
C GLU A 15 -22.33 0.62 2.36
N PHE A 16 -21.60 -0.22 1.61
CA PHE A 16 -20.48 0.23 0.81
C PHE A 16 -20.95 1.17 -0.32
N ARG A 17 -20.08 2.12 -0.70
CA ARG A 17 -20.40 3.10 -1.74
C ARG A 17 -20.84 2.44 -3.06
N PRO A 18 -21.71 3.06 -3.85
CA PRO A 18 -22.16 2.51 -5.13
C PRO A 18 -20.99 2.15 -6.08
N PRO A 19 -21.02 0.99 -6.74
CA PRO A 19 -20.02 0.57 -7.71
C PRO A 19 -20.28 1.25 -9.06
N GLN A 20 -19.23 1.52 -9.83
CA GLN A 20 -19.30 2.23 -11.12
C GLN A 20 -19.14 1.29 -12.33
N ASP A 21 -18.71 0.07 -12.07
CA ASP A 21 -18.28 -0.93 -13.03
C ASP A 21 -18.53 -2.34 -12.47
N TRP A 22 -18.29 -3.33 -13.32
CA TRP A 22 -18.15 -4.73 -12.95
C TRP A 22 -16.70 -5.14 -13.14
N ASP A 23 -16.10 -5.74 -12.11
CA ASP A 23 -14.79 -6.36 -12.21
C ASP A 23 -14.97 -7.88 -12.13
N LEU A 24 -14.59 -8.59 -13.19
CA LEU A 24 -14.76 -10.03 -13.32
C LEU A 24 -13.44 -10.73 -13.66
N ILE A 25 -13.36 -12.01 -13.32
CA ILE A 25 -12.37 -12.95 -13.84
C ILE A 25 -13.11 -14.01 -14.63
N GLY A 26 -12.68 -14.25 -15.87
CA GLY A 26 -13.29 -15.22 -16.77
C GLY A 26 -12.27 -16.07 -17.52
N THR A 27 -12.68 -17.27 -17.89
CA THR A 27 -11.99 -18.15 -18.85
C THR A 27 -12.21 -17.63 -20.28
N GLU A 28 -11.43 -18.14 -21.23
CA GLU A 28 -11.62 -17.79 -22.65
C GLU A 28 -13.02 -18.16 -23.16
N ALA A 29 -13.59 -19.28 -22.72
CA ALA A 29 -14.94 -19.68 -23.09
C ALA A 29 -16.01 -18.71 -22.55
N GLU A 30 -15.89 -18.29 -21.29
CA GLU A 30 -16.81 -17.31 -20.69
C GLU A 30 -16.68 -15.95 -21.38
N ILE A 31 -15.46 -15.52 -21.71
CA ILE A 31 -15.22 -14.28 -22.45
C ILE A 31 -15.80 -14.36 -23.86
N ALA A 32 -15.65 -15.48 -24.57
CA ALA A 32 -16.24 -15.67 -25.89
C ALA A 32 -17.78 -15.53 -25.86
N GLN A 33 -18.43 -16.11 -24.84
CA GLN A 33 -19.87 -15.93 -24.64
C GLN A 33 -20.24 -14.47 -24.39
N LEU A 34 -19.43 -13.70 -23.66
CA LEU A 34 -19.68 -12.26 -23.46
C LEU A 34 -19.47 -11.47 -24.75
N VAL A 35 -18.51 -11.82 -25.59
CA VAL A 35 -18.30 -11.18 -26.90
C VAL A 35 -19.52 -11.32 -27.80
N GLU A 36 -20.24 -12.44 -27.71
CA GLU A 36 -21.49 -12.66 -28.46
C GLU A 36 -22.68 -11.85 -27.91
N ARG A 37 -22.67 -11.52 -26.61
CA ARG A 37 -23.81 -10.93 -25.90
C ARG A 37 -23.69 -9.43 -25.64
N LEU A 38 -22.47 -8.91 -25.53
CA LEU A 38 -22.19 -7.56 -25.10
C LEU A 38 -21.32 -6.80 -26.10
N PRO A 39 -21.57 -5.50 -26.32
CA PRO A 39 -20.66 -4.65 -27.10
C PRO A 39 -19.26 -4.61 -26.46
N LEU A 40 -18.27 -5.12 -27.20
CA LEU A 40 -16.86 -5.01 -26.83
C LEU A 40 -16.38 -3.56 -27.05
N VAL A 41 -15.89 -2.93 -25.99
CA VAL A 41 -15.36 -1.55 -26.01
C VAL A 41 -13.87 -1.55 -26.29
N SER A 42 -13.11 -2.42 -25.61
CA SER A 42 -11.67 -2.52 -25.82
C SER A 42 -11.12 -3.86 -25.36
N MET A 43 -9.96 -4.22 -25.94
CA MET A 43 -9.13 -5.34 -25.49
C MET A 43 -7.76 -4.78 -25.12
N LYS A 44 -7.35 -4.96 -23.86
CA LYS A 44 -6.09 -4.45 -23.34
C LYS A 44 -5.02 -5.55 -23.29
N SER A 45 -3.77 -5.15 -23.49
CA SER A 45 -2.57 -5.99 -23.26
C SER A 45 -2.64 -7.37 -23.94
N GLY A 46 -2.99 -7.41 -25.22
CA GLY A 46 -3.00 -8.67 -25.99
C GLY A 46 -4.05 -9.70 -25.54
N GLY A 47 -5.16 -9.24 -24.94
CA GLY A 47 -6.24 -10.14 -24.48
C GLY A 47 -6.14 -10.54 -23.01
N ALA A 48 -5.26 -9.90 -22.22
CA ALA A 48 -5.23 -10.10 -20.78
C ALA A 48 -6.46 -9.49 -20.06
N LYS A 49 -7.09 -8.47 -20.66
CA LYS A 49 -8.28 -7.82 -20.12
C LYS A 49 -9.22 -7.36 -21.23
N TYR A 50 -10.50 -7.68 -21.09
CA TYR A 50 -11.58 -7.28 -22.00
C TYR A 50 -12.47 -6.27 -21.30
N VAL A 51 -12.95 -5.27 -22.03
CA VAL A 51 -13.87 -4.26 -21.50
C VAL A 51 -15.12 -4.25 -22.38
N PHE A 52 -16.27 -4.53 -21.79
CA PHE A 52 -17.57 -4.51 -22.45
C PHE A 52 -18.44 -3.36 -21.92
N ARG A 53 -19.53 -3.08 -22.62
CA ARG A 53 -20.57 -2.13 -22.19
C ARG A 53 -21.83 -2.89 -21.77
N TYR A 54 -22.32 -2.66 -20.56
CA TYR A 54 -23.58 -3.24 -20.07
C TYR A 54 -24.37 -2.21 -19.24
N ARG A 55 -25.63 -1.93 -19.59
CA ARG A 55 -26.52 -0.98 -18.87
C ARG A 55 -25.83 0.34 -18.48
N ASN A 56 -25.11 0.94 -19.42
CA ASN A 56 -24.35 2.18 -19.23
C ASN A 56 -23.21 2.14 -18.19
N VAL A 57 -22.76 0.94 -17.78
CA VAL A 57 -21.52 0.75 -17.02
C VAL A 57 -20.51 -0.10 -17.81
N TYR A 58 -19.24 -0.05 -17.42
CA TYR A 58 -18.22 -0.93 -17.98
C TYR A 58 -18.22 -2.28 -17.27
N VAL A 59 -17.96 -3.33 -18.04
CA VAL A 59 -17.69 -4.68 -17.52
C VAL A 59 -16.27 -5.02 -17.89
N GLU A 60 -15.39 -5.02 -16.90
CA GLU A 60 -13.98 -5.31 -17.05
C GLU A 60 -13.72 -6.77 -16.66
N VAL A 61 -13.25 -7.58 -17.62
CA VAL A 61 -13.00 -9.01 -17.43
C VAL A 61 -11.52 -9.31 -17.58
N ALA A 62 -10.86 -9.69 -16.49
CA ALA A 62 -9.51 -10.24 -16.53
C ALA A 62 -9.56 -11.68 -17.07
N ASN A 63 -8.70 -11.99 -18.04
CA ASN A 63 -8.64 -13.32 -18.63
C ASN A 63 -7.76 -14.24 -17.77
N ALA A 64 -8.39 -15.25 -17.16
CA ALA A 64 -7.73 -16.22 -16.30
C ALA A 64 -6.65 -17.02 -17.03
N SER A 65 -6.77 -17.27 -18.34
CA SER A 65 -5.75 -18.01 -19.11
C SER A 65 -4.45 -17.24 -19.29
N ARG A 66 -4.47 -15.92 -19.04
CA ARG A 66 -3.33 -15.00 -19.30
C ARG A 66 -2.52 -14.66 -18.06
N SER A 67 -2.91 -15.19 -16.89
CA SER A 67 -2.16 -14.99 -15.63
C SER A 67 -2.33 -16.21 -14.74
N GLU A 68 -1.20 -16.79 -14.32
CA GLU A 68 -1.20 -17.90 -13.35
C GLU A 68 -1.94 -17.53 -12.06
N TYR A 69 -1.79 -16.28 -11.62
CA TYR A 69 -2.50 -15.75 -10.47
C TYR A 69 -4.02 -15.79 -10.67
N TRP A 70 -4.54 -15.25 -11.78
CA TRP A 70 -5.98 -15.25 -12.04
C TRP A 70 -6.55 -16.67 -12.25
N ALA A 71 -5.79 -17.56 -12.90
CA ALA A 71 -6.16 -18.98 -13.01
C ALA A 71 -6.26 -19.65 -11.64
N ARG A 72 -5.30 -19.40 -10.73
CA ARG A 72 -5.31 -19.95 -9.37
C ARG A 72 -6.50 -19.41 -8.57
N VAL A 73 -6.72 -18.10 -8.60
CA VAL A 73 -7.86 -17.43 -7.93
C VAL A 73 -9.19 -18.01 -8.39
N GLN A 74 -9.38 -18.17 -9.71
CA GLN A 74 -10.62 -18.72 -10.26
C GLN A 74 -10.86 -20.16 -9.81
N ARG A 75 -9.82 -21.02 -9.80
CA ARG A 75 -9.94 -22.39 -9.30
C ARG A 75 -10.21 -22.45 -7.80
N GLN A 76 -9.47 -21.67 -7.01
CA GLN A 76 -9.57 -21.66 -5.56
C GLN A 76 -10.96 -21.21 -5.07
N PHE A 77 -11.61 -20.30 -5.81
CA PHE A 77 -12.93 -19.78 -5.45
C PHE A 77 -14.08 -20.39 -6.27
N SER A 78 -13.85 -21.54 -6.91
CA SER A 78 -14.86 -22.25 -7.72
C SER A 78 -16.09 -22.70 -6.92
N THR A 79 -15.94 -22.92 -5.61
CA THR A 79 -17.01 -23.36 -4.69
C THR A 79 -17.74 -22.23 -3.99
N GLN A 80 -17.37 -20.97 -4.27
CA GLN A 80 -18.01 -19.81 -3.63
C GLN A 80 -19.49 -19.66 -4.06
N PRO A 81 -20.29 -18.84 -3.33
CA PRO A 81 -21.69 -18.63 -3.66
C PRO A 81 -21.90 -18.24 -5.12
N LEU A 82 -22.87 -18.88 -5.77
CA LEU A 82 -23.28 -18.57 -7.13
C LEU A 82 -24.19 -17.33 -7.12
N LEU A 83 -23.96 -16.46 -8.09
CA LEU A 83 -24.77 -15.31 -8.43
C LEU A 83 -25.16 -15.46 -9.90
N GLU A 84 -26.44 -15.27 -10.20
CA GLU A 84 -26.93 -15.24 -11.55
C GLU A 84 -27.23 -13.80 -11.95
N GLU A 85 -26.69 -13.37 -13.09
CA GLU A 85 -27.05 -12.09 -13.70
C GLU A 85 -27.52 -12.38 -15.13
N PRO A 86 -28.71 -11.92 -15.55
CA PRO A 86 -29.32 -12.36 -16.82
C PRO A 86 -28.44 -12.21 -18.07
N VAL A 87 -27.54 -11.23 -18.11
CA VAL A 87 -26.69 -10.96 -19.28
C VAL A 87 -25.26 -11.45 -19.06
N LEU A 88 -24.73 -11.27 -17.86
CA LEU A 88 -23.37 -11.73 -17.52
C LEU A 88 -23.31 -13.25 -17.28
N GLY A 89 -24.43 -13.90 -17.03
CA GLY A 89 -24.52 -15.33 -16.73
C GLY A 89 -24.13 -15.67 -15.29
N GLU A 90 -23.66 -16.89 -15.11
CA GLU A 90 -23.25 -17.44 -13.82
C GLU A 90 -21.91 -16.87 -13.34
N MET A 91 -21.91 -16.32 -12.14
CA MET A 91 -20.75 -15.73 -11.48
C MET A 91 -20.61 -16.27 -10.05
N ARG A 92 -19.39 -16.51 -9.61
CA ARG A 92 -19.08 -16.82 -8.22
C ARG A 92 -18.73 -15.52 -7.49
N LEU A 93 -19.10 -15.37 -6.23
CA LEU A 93 -18.74 -14.20 -5.44
C LEU A 93 -17.37 -14.40 -4.77
N ALA A 94 -16.39 -13.54 -5.03
CA ALA A 94 -15.12 -13.64 -4.34
C ALA A 94 -15.25 -13.36 -2.82
N PRO A 95 -14.48 -14.04 -1.95
CA PRO A 95 -14.54 -13.81 -0.50
C PRO A 95 -14.16 -12.38 -0.13
N ALA A 96 -14.83 -11.80 0.88
CA ALA A 96 -14.53 -10.45 1.35
C ALA A 96 -13.05 -10.24 1.74
N ALA A 97 -12.44 -11.23 2.39
CA ALA A 97 -11.02 -11.18 2.77
C ALA A 97 -10.08 -11.15 1.56
N TYR A 98 -10.47 -11.75 0.43
CA TYR A 98 -9.71 -11.65 -0.81
C TYR A 98 -9.84 -10.25 -1.44
N LEU A 99 -11.02 -9.63 -1.36
CA LEU A 99 -11.21 -8.24 -1.79
C LEU A 99 -10.32 -7.29 -0.97
N LEU A 100 -10.19 -7.51 0.33
CA LEU A 100 -9.25 -6.78 1.18
C LEU A 100 -7.80 -6.96 0.70
N LEU A 101 -7.36 -8.20 0.50
CA LEU A 101 -6.01 -8.52 0.00
C LEU A 101 -5.68 -7.76 -1.29
N THR A 102 -6.58 -7.79 -2.28
CA THR A 102 -6.35 -7.09 -3.56
C THR A 102 -6.22 -5.58 -3.41
N LYS A 103 -6.96 -4.95 -2.49
CA LYS A 103 -6.82 -3.52 -2.20
C LYS A 103 -5.45 -3.20 -1.59
N GLN A 104 -4.96 -4.04 -0.67
CA GLN A 104 -3.64 -3.89 -0.06
C GLN A 104 -2.53 -3.96 -1.11
N CYS A 105 -2.60 -4.93 -2.03
CA CYS A 105 -1.56 -5.15 -3.05
C CYS A 105 -1.51 -4.03 -4.11
N GLY A 106 -2.63 -3.46 -4.52
CA GLY A 106 -2.64 -2.39 -5.53
C GLY A 106 -2.13 -1.05 -5.01
N LEU A 107 -2.41 -0.73 -3.73
CA LEU A 107 -2.12 0.59 -3.13
C LEU A 107 -0.64 0.87 -2.88
N VAL A 108 0.23 -0.14 -2.97
CA VAL A 108 1.70 0.07 -2.91
C VAL A 108 2.26 0.66 -4.20
N TYR A 109 1.43 0.83 -5.24
CA TYR A 109 1.78 1.45 -6.52
C TYR A 109 1.02 2.77 -6.72
N ASP A 110 1.51 3.61 -7.65
CA ASP A 110 0.84 4.87 -7.99
C ASP A 110 -0.32 4.59 -8.97
N ILE A 111 -1.45 4.18 -8.41
CA ILE A 111 -2.67 3.86 -9.16
C ILE A 111 -3.61 5.06 -9.27
N VAL A 112 -4.46 5.04 -10.30
CA VAL A 112 -5.52 6.04 -10.46
C VAL A 112 -6.53 5.89 -9.31
N HIS A 113 -7.04 7.02 -8.81
CA HIS A 113 -7.96 7.08 -7.68
C HIS A 113 -7.40 6.40 -6.41
N TRP A 114 -6.12 6.62 -6.11
CA TRP A 114 -5.46 6.07 -4.92
C TRP A 114 -6.23 6.36 -3.61
N HIS A 115 -6.70 7.60 -3.42
CA HIS A 115 -7.50 7.99 -2.24
C HIS A 115 -8.80 7.17 -2.10
N LYS A 116 -9.51 6.92 -3.20
CA LYS A 116 -10.73 6.11 -3.23
C LYS A 116 -10.42 4.67 -2.83
N ASN A 117 -9.34 4.10 -3.36
CA ASN A 117 -8.92 2.74 -3.01
C ASN A 117 -8.43 2.64 -1.56
N LEU A 118 -7.79 3.67 -1.02
CA LEU A 118 -7.42 3.73 0.39
C LEU A 118 -8.67 3.75 1.29
N ALA A 119 -9.68 4.56 0.94
CA ALA A 119 -10.95 4.56 1.66
C ALA A 119 -11.63 3.19 1.63
N ASP A 120 -11.65 2.53 0.46
CA ASP A 120 -12.18 1.17 0.30
C ASP A 120 -11.40 0.15 1.16
N LEU A 121 -10.07 0.24 1.20
CA LEU A 121 -9.21 -0.62 2.01
C LEU A 121 -9.64 -0.57 3.47
N TYR A 122 -9.75 0.65 4.01
CA TYR A 122 -10.07 0.82 5.42
C TYR A 122 -11.52 0.46 5.75
N PHE A 123 -12.46 0.74 4.84
CA PHE A 123 -13.85 0.25 4.97
C PHE A 123 -13.89 -1.27 5.19
N LEU A 124 -13.10 -2.01 4.39
CA LEU A 124 -13.00 -3.46 4.47
C LEU A 124 -12.25 -3.92 5.72
N ARG A 125 -11.11 -3.29 6.04
CA ARG A 125 -10.28 -3.63 7.20
C ARG A 125 -11.06 -3.50 8.51
N ASP A 126 -11.93 -2.50 8.62
CA ASP A 126 -12.75 -2.28 9.81
C ASP A 126 -13.85 -3.35 10.00
N ARG A 127 -14.12 -4.18 8.98
CA ARG A 127 -15.18 -5.20 8.97
C ARG A 127 -14.67 -6.64 8.89
N ILE A 128 -13.45 -6.83 8.42
CA ILE A 128 -12.84 -8.14 8.23
C ILE A 128 -11.81 -8.35 9.33
N GLY A 129 -12.16 -9.16 10.33
CA GLY A 129 -11.31 -9.37 11.51
C GLY A 129 -9.98 -10.07 11.22
N SER A 130 -9.92 -10.91 10.19
CA SER A 130 -8.69 -11.58 9.77
C SER A 130 -8.77 -12.06 8.31
N ILE A 131 -7.63 -12.14 7.64
CA ILE A 131 -7.50 -12.81 6.35
C ILE A 131 -7.23 -14.30 6.62
N PRO A 132 -8.09 -15.23 6.15
CA PRO A 132 -7.84 -16.67 6.26
C PRO A 132 -6.53 -17.10 5.60
N GLU A 133 -5.90 -18.15 6.13
CA GLU A 133 -4.56 -18.61 5.70
C GLU A 133 -4.54 -18.93 4.20
N GLU A 134 -5.57 -19.61 3.70
CA GLU A 134 -5.70 -19.97 2.30
C GLU A 134 -5.77 -18.75 1.35
N ILE A 135 -6.27 -17.60 1.83
CA ILE A 135 -6.26 -16.34 1.09
C ILE A 135 -4.93 -15.62 1.28
N ALA A 136 -4.34 -15.68 2.47
CA ALA A 136 -3.03 -15.08 2.75
C ALA A 136 -1.92 -15.72 1.90
N GLU A 137 -2.01 -17.01 1.58
CA GLU A 137 -1.11 -17.72 0.66
C GLU A 137 -1.10 -17.13 -0.76
N LEU A 138 -2.14 -16.39 -1.16
CA LEU A 138 -2.18 -15.71 -2.45
C LEU A 138 -1.34 -14.44 -2.47
N LEU A 139 -0.90 -13.92 -1.32
CA LEU A 139 -0.22 -12.63 -1.21
C LEU A 139 1.00 -12.51 -2.15
N PRO A 140 1.94 -13.48 -2.23
CA PRO A 140 3.10 -13.36 -3.12
C PRO A 140 2.69 -13.26 -4.60
N LEU A 141 1.68 -14.04 -5.02
CA LEU A 141 1.17 -14.03 -6.39
C LEU A 141 0.40 -12.74 -6.70
N ALA A 142 -0.39 -12.25 -5.74
CA ALA A 142 -1.14 -11.01 -5.87
C ALA A 142 -0.22 -9.78 -5.97
N LEU A 143 0.88 -9.76 -5.20
CA LEU A 143 1.92 -8.73 -5.31
C LEU A 143 2.64 -8.82 -6.66
N GLY A 144 3.01 -10.02 -7.12
CA GLY A 144 3.63 -10.21 -8.44
C GLY A 144 2.73 -9.77 -9.60
N ASP A 145 1.43 -10.07 -9.54
CA ASP A 145 0.49 -9.60 -10.56
C ASP A 145 0.27 -8.09 -10.51
N SER A 146 0.19 -7.50 -9.31
CA SER A 146 0.12 -6.05 -9.11
C SER A 146 1.37 -5.35 -9.65
N GLU A 147 2.55 -5.92 -9.42
CA GLU A 147 3.82 -5.44 -9.97
C GLU A 147 3.78 -5.42 -11.49
N ARG A 148 3.45 -6.55 -12.12
CA ARG A 148 3.31 -6.66 -13.58
C ARG A 148 2.34 -5.62 -14.15
N MET A 149 1.22 -5.36 -13.46
CA MET A 149 0.20 -4.42 -13.90
C MET A 149 0.58 -2.95 -13.72
N PHE A 150 1.16 -2.59 -12.57
CA PHE A 150 1.28 -1.19 -12.16
C PHE A 150 2.71 -0.65 -12.21
N LEU A 151 3.74 -1.51 -12.12
CA LEU A 151 5.14 -1.07 -12.12
C LEU A 151 5.52 -0.23 -13.34
N PRO A 152 5.12 -0.58 -14.60
CA PRO A 152 5.50 0.21 -15.77
C PRO A 152 5.02 1.67 -15.72
N GLY A 153 3.86 1.93 -15.12
CA GLY A 153 3.33 3.27 -14.90
C GLY A 153 3.94 3.95 -13.67
N HIS A 154 4.18 3.18 -12.61
CA HIS A 154 4.72 3.62 -11.33
C HIS A 154 6.15 4.15 -11.44
N SER A 155 7.06 3.42 -12.12
CA SER A 155 8.48 3.81 -12.23
C SER A 155 8.70 5.15 -12.96
N ARG A 156 7.74 5.59 -13.78
CA ARG A 156 7.80 6.91 -14.44
C ARG A 156 7.56 8.07 -13.48
N ARG A 157 6.82 7.83 -12.40
CA ARG A 157 6.34 8.84 -11.44
C ARG A 157 7.02 8.75 -10.06
N ALA A 158 7.53 7.59 -9.67
CA ALA A 158 8.33 7.40 -8.46
C ALA A 158 9.73 8.01 -8.65
N LYS A 159 9.85 9.34 -8.53
CA LYS A 159 11.11 10.08 -8.80
C LYS A 159 11.70 10.82 -7.62
N ARG A 160 11.14 10.71 -6.41
CA ARG A 160 11.70 11.40 -5.23
C ARG A 160 12.05 10.42 -4.11
N ARG A 161 13.23 10.60 -3.51
CA ARG A 161 13.79 9.71 -2.48
C ARG A 161 13.09 9.95 -1.13
N ALA A 162 12.91 8.88 -0.37
CA ALA A 162 12.66 8.87 1.08
C ALA A 162 13.87 8.19 1.72
N CYS A 163 14.09 8.36 3.03
CA CYS A 163 15.03 7.53 3.77
C CYS A 163 14.75 6.04 3.52
N GLY A 164 15.80 5.23 3.37
CA GLY A 164 15.62 3.80 3.12
C GLY A 164 16.91 3.00 2.93
N PRO A 165 16.79 1.67 2.86
CA PRO A 165 17.94 0.78 2.70
C PRO A 165 18.69 1.08 1.40
N GLY A 166 20.00 1.22 1.49
CA GLY A 166 20.85 1.52 0.32
C GLY A 166 20.98 3.00 -0.02
N ALA A 167 20.33 3.91 0.72
CA ALA A 167 20.67 5.33 0.70
C ALA A 167 22.00 5.57 1.44
N ARG A 168 23.08 4.97 0.96
CA ARG A 168 24.42 5.45 1.27
C ARG A 168 24.63 6.69 0.42
N LEU A 169 25.00 7.81 1.08
CA LEU A 169 25.58 9.06 0.55
C LEU A 169 24.71 10.30 0.80
N ARG A 170 25.20 11.12 1.76
CA ARG A 170 24.94 12.55 1.90
C ARG A 170 23.48 12.95 1.71
N TRP A 171 22.65 12.68 2.72
CA TRP A 171 21.42 13.45 2.89
C TRP A 171 21.79 14.94 2.88
N PRO A 172 21.04 15.80 2.17
CA PRO A 172 21.17 17.25 2.36
C PRO A 172 21.12 17.50 3.87
N THR A 173 21.99 18.36 4.41
CA THR A 173 22.07 18.65 5.86
C THR A 173 20.68 18.87 6.46
N LEU A 174 19.83 19.59 5.72
CA LEU A 174 18.43 19.83 6.05
C LEU A 174 17.61 18.56 6.38
N HIS A 175 17.71 17.48 5.60
CA HIS A 175 16.85 16.31 5.80
C HIS A 175 17.15 15.66 7.15
N SER A 176 18.43 15.51 7.47
CA SER A 176 18.86 15.02 8.78
C SER A 176 18.52 16.01 9.90
N ASP A 177 18.68 17.30 9.67
CA ASP A 177 18.29 18.34 10.64
C ASP A 177 16.78 18.27 10.94
N LEU A 178 15.95 18.04 9.92
CA LEU A 178 14.50 17.88 10.07
C LEU A 178 14.14 16.66 10.91
N HIS A 179 14.82 15.52 10.75
CA HIS A 179 14.61 14.34 11.61
C HIS A 179 14.84 14.68 13.09
N ALA A 180 15.88 15.45 13.40
CA ALA A 180 16.11 15.90 14.77
C ALA A 180 14.96 16.78 15.31
N LEU A 181 14.25 17.50 14.46
CA LEU A 181 13.22 18.46 14.85
C LEU A 181 11.82 17.85 14.95
N VAL A 182 11.52 16.86 14.11
CA VAL A 182 10.21 16.20 14.06
C VAL A 182 10.19 14.85 14.77
N ARG A 183 11.29 14.46 15.44
CA ARG A 183 11.38 13.19 16.18
C ARG A 183 10.21 13.02 17.14
N ILE A 184 9.72 11.79 17.22
CA ILE A 184 8.69 11.40 18.18
C ILE A 184 9.43 10.75 19.34
N GLY A 185 9.56 11.45 20.47
CA GLY A 185 10.31 10.99 21.65
C GLY A 185 11.75 11.50 21.69
N ASP A 186 12.60 10.84 22.49
CA ASP A 186 13.92 11.38 22.87
C ASP A 186 14.92 11.47 21.71
N LYS A 187 14.82 10.57 20.73
CA LYS A 187 15.74 10.46 19.58
C LYS A 187 14.97 10.13 18.32
N ALA A 188 15.46 10.66 17.18
CA ALA A 188 14.93 10.31 15.87
C ALA A 188 15.19 8.83 15.59
N LEU A 189 14.15 8.08 15.23
CA LEU A 189 14.28 6.66 14.97
C LEU A 189 15.08 6.38 13.70
N ALA A 190 15.07 7.30 12.72
CA ALA A 190 15.84 7.19 11.49
C ALA A 190 17.36 7.09 11.73
N GLU A 191 17.85 7.57 12.87
CA GLU A 191 19.27 7.50 13.27
C GLU A 191 19.63 6.19 13.99
N THR A 192 18.63 5.39 14.36
CA THR A 192 18.87 4.10 15.01
C THR A 192 19.50 3.13 14.01
N SER A 193 20.53 2.41 14.43
CA SER A 193 21.06 1.28 13.67
C SER A 193 19.93 0.32 13.30
N GLU A 194 19.86 -0.10 12.04
CA GLU A 194 18.88 -1.06 11.53
C GLU A 194 17.41 -0.57 11.49
N ALA A 195 17.13 0.73 11.67
CA ALA A 195 15.76 1.27 11.61
C ALA A 195 15.02 0.86 10.32
N TRP A 196 15.70 1.01 9.18
CA TRP A 196 15.18 0.65 7.86
C TRP A 196 15.25 -0.84 7.52
N GLU A 197 15.89 -1.64 8.37
CA GLU A 197 15.82 -3.11 8.37
C GLU A 197 14.63 -3.61 9.23
N ALA A 198 13.72 -2.67 9.54
CA ALA A 198 12.51 -2.90 10.30
C ALA A 198 12.78 -3.43 11.71
N PHE A 199 13.78 -2.86 12.39
CA PHE A 199 14.09 -3.10 13.81
C PHE A 199 14.16 -4.61 14.14
N PRO A 200 15.13 -5.35 13.58
CA PRO A 200 15.18 -6.82 13.66
C PRO A 200 15.37 -7.36 15.08
N ALA A 201 15.72 -6.53 16.06
CA ALA A 201 15.74 -6.88 17.47
C ALA A 201 14.33 -6.87 18.13
N LEU A 202 13.38 -6.09 17.59
CA LEU A 202 12.03 -5.96 18.16
C LEU A 202 11.09 -7.05 17.63
N ARG A 203 10.03 -7.35 18.37
CA ARG A 203 9.01 -8.35 18.00
C ARG A 203 7.59 -7.82 18.23
N GLY A 204 6.62 -8.45 17.57
CA GLY A 204 5.19 -8.18 17.78
C GLY A 204 4.81 -6.70 17.69
N ARG A 205 4.04 -6.24 18.68
CA ARG A 205 3.51 -4.87 18.74
C ARG A 205 4.58 -3.81 18.91
N ASP A 206 5.70 -4.11 19.57
CA ASP A 206 6.78 -3.13 19.77
C ASP A 206 7.50 -2.85 18.46
N ARG A 207 7.75 -3.90 17.66
CA ARG A 207 8.27 -3.75 16.29
C ARG A 207 7.34 -2.92 15.43
N GLN A 208 6.04 -3.26 15.45
CA GLN A 208 5.01 -2.53 14.70
C GLN A 208 5.01 -1.04 15.07
N ARG A 209 4.98 -0.70 16.37
CA ARG A 209 4.98 0.68 16.85
C ARG A 209 6.23 1.45 16.44
N ALA A 210 7.39 0.81 16.49
CA ALA A 210 8.65 1.42 16.03
C ALA A 210 8.61 1.72 14.53
N MET A 211 8.07 0.80 13.72
CA MET A 211 7.89 1.01 12.27
C MET A 211 6.86 2.11 11.98
N GLU A 212 5.74 2.16 12.71
CA GLU A 212 4.72 3.21 12.59
C GLU A 212 5.31 4.59 12.90
N ARG A 213 6.08 4.70 13.99
CA ARG A 213 6.77 5.95 14.39
C ARG A 213 7.82 6.37 13.37
N LEU A 214 8.65 5.45 12.88
CA LEU A 214 9.66 5.76 11.87
C LEU A 214 9.03 6.34 10.60
N LEU A 215 7.90 5.76 10.14
CA LEU A 215 7.19 6.29 8.98
C LEU A 215 6.49 7.62 9.27
N ALA A 216 6.00 7.85 10.49
CA ALA A 216 5.43 9.14 10.88
C ALA A 216 6.49 10.24 10.88
N GLU A 217 7.67 9.98 11.45
CA GLU A 217 8.82 10.88 11.42
C GLU A 217 9.23 11.21 9.98
N GLU A 218 9.42 10.19 9.14
CA GLU A 218 9.77 10.39 7.73
C GLU A 218 8.67 11.17 6.97
N ALA A 219 7.39 10.90 7.24
CA ALA A 219 6.29 11.63 6.63
C ALA A 219 6.32 13.12 7.01
N MET A 220 6.61 13.44 8.28
CA MET A 220 6.77 14.82 8.73
C MET A 220 7.95 15.51 8.05
N VAL A 221 9.09 14.83 7.92
CA VAL A 221 10.27 15.37 7.21
C VAL A 221 9.92 15.68 5.75
N LEU A 222 9.34 14.71 5.03
CA LEU A 222 8.95 14.89 3.63
C LEU A 222 7.90 15.99 3.44
N ALA A 223 6.94 16.09 4.35
CA ALA A 223 5.93 17.16 4.33
C ALA A 223 6.56 18.53 4.56
N ALA A 224 7.53 18.65 5.47
CA ALA A 224 8.27 19.90 5.72
C ALA A 224 9.15 20.30 4.52
N GLU A 225 9.82 19.34 3.87
CA GLU A 225 10.56 19.57 2.63
C GLU A 225 9.66 20.08 1.51
N ASP A 226 8.52 19.42 1.28
CA ASP A 226 7.56 19.80 0.24
C ASP A 226 6.90 21.15 0.55
N TYR A 227 6.64 21.47 1.83
CA TYR A 227 6.16 22.79 2.28
C TYR A 227 7.18 23.89 1.95
N ARG A 228 8.48 23.66 2.23
CA ARG A 228 9.55 24.61 1.93
C ARG A 228 9.71 24.91 0.44
N GLU A 229 9.63 23.87 -0.40
CA GLU A 229 9.82 24.01 -1.84
C GLU A 229 8.70 24.83 -2.50
N ARG A 230 7.53 24.94 -1.86
CA ARG A 230 6.43 25.77 -2.34
C ARG A 230 6.63 27.22 -1.87
N ALA A 231 7.17 28.04 -2.77
CA ALA A 231 7.24 29.48 -2.60
C ALA A 231 5.83 30.06 -2.39
N ALA A 232 5.52 30.43 -1.15
CA ALA A 232 4.22 30.89 -0.65
C ALA A 232 3.12 29.81 -0.63
N PRO A 233 2.90 29.13 0.51
CA PRO A 233 1.64 28.46 0.76
C PRO A 233 0.56 29.52 0.62
N THR A 234 -0.38 29.33 -0.31
CA THR A 234 -1.61 30.11 -0.24
C THR A 234 -2.31 29.72 1.07
N ASP A 235 -3.03 30.63 1.72
CA ASP A 235 -3.73 30.42 3.01
C ASP A 235 -4.72 29.22 3.01
N PHE A 236 -4.85 28.52 1.88
CA PHE A 236 -5.72 27.36 1.66
C PHE A 236 -5.03 25.99 1.80
N GLU A 237 -3.70 25.89 1.70
CA GLU A 237 -3.04 24.58 1.80
C GLU A 237 -2.85 24.19 3.27
N ARG A 238 -3.73 23.31 3.75
CA ARG A 238 -3.68 22.80 5.13
C ARG A 238 -2.50 21.84 5.26
N GLU A 239 -1.77 21.89 6.37
CA GLU A 239 -0.69 20.95 6.75
C GLU A 239 -1.02 19.48 6.41
N GLN A 240 -2.28 19.10 6.61
CA GLN A 240 -2.80 17.78 6.31
C GLN A 240 -2.60 17.34 4.84
N GLU A 241 -2.63 18.26 3.88
CA GLU A 241 -2.41 17.95 2.47
C GLU A 241 -0.94 17.56 2.20
N PHE A 242 0.01 18.25 2.83
CA PHE A 242 1.43 17.91 2.77
C PHE A 242 1.68 16.55 3.41
N VAL A 243 1.10 16.31 4.58
CA VAL A 243 1.21 15.02 5.30
C VAL A 243 0.63 13.88 4.47
N ILE A 244 -0.58 14.03 3.93
CA ILE A 244 -1.21 13.00 3.07
C ILE A 244 -0.38 12.77 1.80
N GLY A 245 0.18 13.84 1.21
CA GLY A 245 1.08 13.77 0.07
C GLY A 245 2.36 12.98 0.38
N ALA A 246 3.00 13.27 1.50
CA ALA A 246 4.19 12.57 2.00
C ALA A 246 3.89 11.09 2.31
N MET A 247 2.79 10.81 3.00
CA MET A 247 2.36 9.44 3.30
C MET A 247 2.07 8.62 2.03
N ARG A 248 1.40 9.22 1.04
CA ARG A 248 1.21 8.57 -0.27
C ARG A 248 2.55 8.33 -0.95
N ARG A 249 3.47 9.29 -0.91
CA ARG A 249 4.83 9.15 -1.45
C ARG A 249 5.61 8.04 -0.76
N LEU A 250 5.45 7.82 0.55
CA LEU A 250 6.03 6.67 1.24
C LEU A 250 5.40 5.35 0.76
N ALA A 251 4.08 5.31 0.64
CA ALA A 251 3.35 4.13 0.17
C ALA A 251 3.63 3.78 -1.30
N THR A 252 3.98 4.76 -2.15
CA THR A 252 4.16 4.57 -3.60
C THR A 252 5.53 5.05 -4.10
N GLY A 253 6.52 5.17 -3.22
CA GLY A 253 7.85 5.72 -3.54
C GLY A 253 8.92 4.65 -3.75
N GLY A 254 10.17 5.05 -3.56
CA GLY A 254 11.35 4.17 -3.70
C GLY A 254 11.58 3.20 -2.54
N LEU A 255 10.68 3.14 -1.55
CA LEU A 255 10.82 2.20 -0.43
C LEU A 255 10.66 0.74 -0.88
N PRO A 256 11.34 -0.22 -0.20
CA PRO A 256 11.09 -1.64 -0.42
C PRO A 256 9.60 -1.98 -0.32
N ILE A 257 9.14 -2.94 -1.12
CA ILE A 257 7.71 -3.28 -1.19
C ILE A 257 7.10 -3.63 0.17
N GLY A 258 7.86 -4.27 1.07
CA GLY A 258 7.42 -4.56 2.44
C GLY A 258 7.12 -3.30 3.26
N TRP A 259 7.93 -2.25 3.13
CA TRP A 259 7.69 -0.96 3.79
C TRP A 259 6.49 -0.23 3.19
N ARG A 260 6.34 -0.27 1.86
CA ARG A 260 5.16 0.30 1.18
C ARG A 260 3.88 -0.40 1.60
N TYR A 261 3.91 -1.73 1.65
CA TYR A 261 2.79 -2.56 2.10
C TYR A 261 2.44 -2.28 3.56
N PHE A 262 3.45 -2.16 4.43
CA PHE A 262 3.25 -1.76 5.83
C PHE A 262 2.60 -0.37 5.93
N CYS A 263 3.13 0.63 5.21
CA CYS A 263 2.60 1.99 5.19
C CYS A 263 1.12 2.02 4.78
N VAL A 264 0.74 1.29 3.73
CA VAL A 264 -0.67 1.19 3.28
C VAL A 264 -1.58 0.60 4.36
N ASN A 265 -1.13 -0.46 5.03
CA ASN A 265 -1.93 -1.17 6.02
C ASN A 265 -2.04 -0.45 7.36
N HIS A 266 -1.08 0.41 7.68
CA HIS A 266 -0.98 1.18 8.92
C HIS A 266 -1.14 2.69 8.69
N PHE A 267 -1.60 3.11 7.52
CA PHE A 267 -1.74 4.52 7.12
C PHE A 267 -2.46 5.38 8.16
N ARG A 268 -3.63 4.94 8.66
CA ARG A 268 -4.39 5.66 9.71
C ARG A 268 -3.62 5.74 11.02
N GLU A 269 -3.01 4.63 11.44
CA GLU A 269 -2.22 4.54 12.67
C GLU A 269 -0.99 5.45 12.62
N ILE A 270 -0.28 5.47 11.49
CA ILE A 270 0.88 6.34 11.25
C ILE A 270 0.44 7.80 11.23
N LEU A 271 -0.65 8.11 10.51
CA LEU A 271 -1.18 9.47 10.42
C LEU A 271 -1.58 10.03 11.79
N ALA A 272 -2.15 9.19 12.66
CA ALA A 272 -2.55 9.58 14.02
C ALA A 272 -1.37 9.89 14.95
N LEU A 273 -0.14 9.51 14.57
CA LEU A 273 1.07 9.86 15.33
C LEU A 273 1.62 11.24 14.98
N ILE A 274 1.15 11.86 13.89
CA ILE A 274 1.65 13.15 13.42
C ILE A 274 0.90 14.27 14.14
N PRO A 275 1.59 15.10 14.95
CA PRO A 275 0.94 16.15 15.72
C PRO A 275 0.48 17.30 14.80
N GLU A 276 -0.74 17.80 15.04
CA GLU A 276 -1.25 18.97 14.33
C GLU A 276 -0.42 20.23 14.61
N GLY A 277 -0.21 21.03 13.56
CA GLY A 277 0.53 22.28 13.59
C GLY A 277 2.04 22.10 13.67
N PHE A 278 2.59 20.91 13.39
CA PHE A 278 4.04 20.70 13.43
C PHE A 278 4.79 21.55 12.39
N LEU A 279 4.20 21.83 11.22
CA LEU A 279 4.82 22.70 10.20
C LEU A 279 4.95 24.13 10.71
N ALA A 280 3.95 24.64 11.43
CA ALA A 280 4.00 25.98 12.02
C ALA A 280 5.14 26.11 13.04
N ARG A 281 5.42 25.04 13.79
CA ARG A 281 6.54 24.98 14.76
C ARG A 281 7.91 24.94 14.09
N LEU A 282 7.98 24.55 12.81
CA LEU A 282 9.19 24.58 11.99
C LEU A 282 9.39 25.94 11.27
N GLY A 283 8.49 26.91 11.48
CA GLY A 283 8.44 28.18 10.74
C GLY A 283 9.74 28.99 10.71
N ASP A 284 10.60 28.90 11.72
CA ASP A 284 11.90 29.59 11.72
C ASP A 284 13.03 28.84 11.00
N LEU A 285 12.89 27.51 10.87
CA LEU A 285 13.88 26.60 10.25
C LEU A 285 13.76 26.54 8.74
N VAL A 286 12.52 26.53 8.28
CA VAL A 286 12.17 26.32 6.89
C VAL A 286 12.38 27.60 6.06
N ASP A 287 12.25 28.77 6.70
CA ASP A 287 12.41 30.11 6.11
C ASP A 287 13.87 30.61 6.02
N GLY A 288 14.85 29.80 6.47
CA GLY A 288 16.28 30.07 6.26
C GLY A 288 16.87 31.25 7.04
N ARG A 289 16.24 31.69 8.14
CA ARG A 289 16.72 32.81 8.97
C ARG A 289 17.16 32.34 10.37
N LYS A 290 18.46 32.06 10.51
CA LYS A 290 19.31 31.89 11.72
C LYS A 290 19.71 30.47 12.12
N ALA A 291 20.94 30.38 12.65
CA ALA A 291 21.53 29.22 13.31
C ALA A 291 21.04 29.07 14.77
N PHE A 292 20.93 27.82 15.21
CA PHE A 292 20.36 27.40 16.50
C PHE A 292 21.24 27.68 17.72
N PRO A 293 20.58 27.95 18.87
CA PRO A 293 20.87 27.30 20.13
C PRO A 293 19.75 26.30 20.47
N HIS A 294 20.11 25.02 20.53
CA HIS A 294 19.47 23.86 21.18
C HIS A 294 17.93 23.71 21.23
N GLY A 295 17.45 22.67 20.52
CA GLY A 295 16.47 21.67 20.97
C GLY A 295 15.09 22.15 21.43
N VAL A 296 14.08 21.99 20.57
CA VAL A 296 12.68 21.95 21.01
C VAL A 296 12.35 20.53 21.43
N GLU A 297 12.18 20.30 22.74
CA GLU A 297 11.55 19.08 23.25
C GLU A 297 10.04 19.18 23.01
N VAL A 298 9.51 18.33 22.13
CA VAL A 298 8.07 18.13 22.04
C VAL A 298 7.67 17.25 23.23
N GLY A 299 7.43 17.91 24.36
CA GLY A 299 7.02 17.24 25.59
C GLY A 299 5.73 16.44 25.40
N GLU A 300 5.70 15.25 26.01
CA GLU A 300 4.48 14.47 26.19
C GLU A 300 3.41 15.34 26.86
N ARG A 301 2.38 15.74 26.11
CA ARG A 301 1.09 16.09 26.68
C ARG A 301 -0.01 15.37 25.92
N CYS A 302 -0.34 14.20 26.46
CA CYS A 302 -1.70 13.67 26.42
C CYS A 302 -2.63 14.70 27.09
N GLU A 303 -3.26 15.54 26.30
CA GLU A 303 -4.59 16.06 26.63
C GLU A 303 -5.45 15.86 25.39
N THR A 304 -6.28 14.83 25.43
CA THR A 304 -7.33 14.55 24.45
C THR A 304 -8.29 15.74 24.35
N PRO A 305 -8.50 16.33 23.16
CA PRO A 305 -9.71 17.09 22.89
C PRO A 305 -10.83 16.10 22.54
N HIS A 306 -11.96 16.30 23.21
CA HIS A 306 -13.23 15.64 22.96
C HIS A 306 -13.71 15.78 21.50
N ASP A 307 -14.33 14.70 21.02
CA ASP A 307 -15.30 14.60 19.93
C ASP A 307 -14.88 15.00 18.50
N ALA A 308 -14.17 14.08 17.84
CA ALA A 308 -14.47 13.71 16.46
C ALA A 308 -14.69 12.18 16.41
N GLN A 309 -15.93 11.77 16.10
CA GLN A 309 -16.35 10.37 16.10
C GLN A 309 -15.56 9.54 15.09
N LEU A 310 -14.50 8.89 15.57
CA LEU A 310 -13.95 7.67 15.00
C LEU A 310 -13.97 6.64 16.13
N HIS A 311 -14.89 5.69 16.04
CA HIS A 311 -14.99 4.59 17.01
C HIS A 311 -13.64 3.86 17.14
N PRO A 312 -13.24 3.47 18.36
CA PRO A 312 -12.00 2.73 18.55
C PRO A 312 -12.11 1.35 17.87
N PRO A 313 -11.10 0.89 17.11
CA PRO A 313 -11.12 -0.45 16.57
C PRO A 313 -10.93 -1.47 17.70
N ALA A 314 -11.78 -2.50 17.66
CA ALA A 314 -11.62 -3.70 18.47
C ALA A 314 -10.24 -4.33 18.20
N THR A 315 -9.55 -4.67 19.28
CA THR A 315 -8.28 -5.39 19.26
C THR A 315 -8.45 -6.78 18.66
N GLY A 316 -8.00 -6.95 17.42
CA GLY A 316 -7.84 -8.24 16.73
C GLY A 316 -6.46 -8.28 16.07
N ALA A 317 -5.56 -9.10 16.62
CA ALA A 317 -4.17 -9.17 16.21
C ALA A 317 -4.01 -9.73 14.78
N LEU A 318 -3.52 -8.90 13.86
CA LEU A 318 -2.93 -9.37 12.60
C LEU A 318 -1.52 -9.89 12.89
N ARG A 319 -1.32 -11.20 12.72
CA ARG A 319 0.02 -11.75 12.52
C ARG A 319 0.49 -11.27 11.15
N LEU A 320 1.48 -10.37 11.13
CA LEU A 320 2.27 -10.08 9.94
C LEU A 320 2.78 -11.43 9.37
N PRO A 321 2.55 -11.77 8.10
CA PRO A 321 3.29 -12.85 7.48
C PRO A 321 4.78 -12.50 7.54
N HIS A 322 5.58 -13.43 8.05
CA HIS A 322 7.05 -13.37 8.05
C HIS A 322 7.56 -13.43 6.60
N VAL A 323 7.49 -12.34 5.83
CA VAL A 323 8.12 -12.20 4.51
C VAL A 323 8.35 -10.70 4.32
N VAL A 324 9.57 -10.15 4.38
CA VAL A 324 10.72 -10.42 3.51
C VAL A 324 12.00 -10.25 4.33
N GLY A 325 12.84 -11.31 4.41
CA GLY A 325 14.19 -11.23 4.95
C GLY A 325 14.71 -12.58 5.43
N GLY A 326 15.60 -13.19 4.65
CA GLY A 326 16.36 -14.36 5.05
C GLY A 326 16.45 -15.43 3.98
N ALA A 327 17.36 -15.26 3.00
CA ALA A 327 17.90 -16.40 2.28
C ALA A 327 18.69 -17.24 3.30
N GLY A 328 18.04 -18.24 3.88
CA GLY A 328 18.69 -19.29 4.63
C GLY A 328 19.49 -20.14 3.65
N CYS A 329 20.81 -19.93 3.64
CA CYS A 329 21.75 -20.85 3.01
C CYS A 329 21.75 -22.12 3.86
N SER A 330 20.99 -23.14 3.45
CA SER A 330 21.01 -24.44 4.08
C SER A 330 22.29 -25.17 3.69
N GLU A 331 23.17 -25.38 4.67
CA GLU A 331 24.24 -26.38 4.59
C GLU A 331 23.64 -27.75 4.29
N ARG A 332 24.06 -28.36 3.16
CA ARG A 332 24.17 -29.83 3.04
C ARG A 332 25.09 -30.25 1.89
N ARG A 333 26.21 -30.87 2.31
CA ARG A 333 27.02 -31.95 1.71
C ARG A 333 28.00 -31.68 0.55
N MET A 334 29.28 -31.78 0.93
CA MET A 334 30.30 -32.77 0.52
C MET A 334 30.54 -33.06 -0.98
N GLU A 335 31.83 -32.87 -1.35
CA GLU A 335 32.65 -33.60 -2.34
C GLU A 335 32.20 -33.47 -3.81
N SER A 336 33.01 -33.14 -4.82
CA SER A 336 34.45 -33.22 -5.05
C SER A 336 34.82 -32.45 -6.34
N ALA A 337 36.05 -31.92 -6.39
CA ALA A 337 36.95 -31.73 -7.56
C ALA A 337 36.41 -31.15 -8.89
N GLY A 338 37.04 -30.05 -9.34
CA GLY A 338 37.18 -29.79 -10.79
C GLY A 338 37.25 -28.32 -11.23
N ALA A 339 38.47 -27.79 -11.32
CA ALA A 339 38.99 -26.88 -12.36
C ALA A 339 38.25 -25.56 -12.74
N CYS A 340 38.97 -24.47 -12.48
CA CYS A 340 39.28 -23.33 -13.37
C CYS A 340 38.26 -22.89 -14.45
N SER A 341 37.73 -21.66 -14.32
CA SER A 341 38.11 -20.47 -15.13
C SER A 341 37.01 -19.40 -15.16
N PRO A 342 37.33 -18.12 -15.46
CA PRO A 342 36.50 -16.96 -15.15
C PRO A 342 35.58 -16.51 -16.29
N LEU A 343 34.63 -15.65 -15.90
CA LEU A 343 33.63 -14.91 -16.70
C LEU A 343 34.19 -14.25 -17.96
N PRO A 344 33.31 -13.99 -18.95
CA PRO A 344 33.38 -12.78 -19.74
C PRO A 344 32.07 -11.96 -19.70
N ASP A 345 32.28 -10.65 -19.54
CA ASP A 345 31.49 -9.44 -19.85
C ASP A 345 29.95 -9.38 -19.69
#